data_AF-A0A4Y3QP89-F1
#
_entry.id   AF-A0A4Y3QP89-F1
#
_cell.length_a   1.000
_cell.length_b   1.000
_cell.length_c   1.000
_cell.angle_alpha   90.00
_cell.angle_beta   90.00
_cell.angle_gamma   90.00
#
_symmetry.space_group_name_H-M   'P 1'
#
loop_
_entity.id
_entity.type
_entity.pdbx_description
1 polymer ?
#
loop_
_entity_poly.entity_id
_entity_poly.type
_entity_poly.pdbx_seq_one_letter_code
_entity_poly.pdbx_strand_id
1 'polypeptide(L)'
;MTEAARAVDQTVISDALVRYIGEGRSPMPVDDPSSVITTCPREALSLQQEIRRILAVSEAITLHDVGPFDQSLRHRLHARIQELFPGLSGDAVRAIGWRWGFLNLR
;
A
#
# COMPACT_ATOMS: atom_id res chain seq x y z
N MET A 1 3.10 23.72 -22.77
CA MET A 1 2.10 23.03 -21.92
C MET A 1 2.01 21.59 -22.40
N THR A 2 2.30 20.52 -21.64
CA THR A 2 2.86 20.33 -20.29
C THR A 2 3.08 18.82 -20.18
N GLU A 3 4.26 18.32 -20.56
CA GLU A 3 4.59 16.88 -20.53
C GLU A 3 5.42 16.56 -19.28
N ALA A 4 4.91 17.04 -18.16
CA ALA A 4 5.34 16.68 -16.83
C ALA A 4 4.07 16.68 -16.00
N ALA A 5 3.19 15.71 -16.28
CA ALA A 5 2.25 15.26 -15.26
C ALA A 5 3.14 14.94 -14.05
N ARG A 6 3.12 15.83 -13.05
CA ARG A 6 3.93 15.70 -11.82
C ARG A 6 3.71 14.29 -11.31
N ALA A 7 4.74 13.45 -11.37
CA ALA A 7 4.77 12.24 -10.57
C ALA A 7 4.50 12.71 -9.14
N VAL A 8 3.40 12.25 -8.56
CA VAL A 8 3.07 12.59 -7.18
C VAL A 8 4.25 12.11 -6.33
N ASP A 9 4.73 12.97 -5.44
CA ASP A 9 5.87 12.65 -4.59
C ASP A 9 5.63 11.31 -3.89
N GLN A 10 6.58 10.41 -4.03
CA GLN A 10 6.48 9.06 -3.51
C GLN A 10 6.35 9.02 -1.98
N THR A 11 6.86 10.03 -1.29
CA THR A 11 6.64 10.25 0.14
C THR A 11 5.18 10.52 0.41
N VAL A 12 4.54 11.38 -0.38
CA VAL A 12 3.11 11.70 -0.27
C VAL A 12 2.24 10.50 -0.60
N ILE A 13 2.60 9.71 -1.61
CA ILE A 13 1.92 8.44 -1.92
C ILE A 13 2.02 7.49 -0.72
N SER A 14 3.21 7.29 -0.17
CA SER A 14 3.44 6.40 0.97
C SER A 14 2.60 6.80 2.19
N ASP A 15 2.62 8.08 2.52
CA ASP A 15 1.85 8.66 3.61
C ASP A 15 0.34 8.55 3.43
N ALA A 16 -0.15 8.77 2.21
CA ALA A 16 -1.55 8.63 1.86
C ALA A 16 -1.98 7.15 1.91
N LEU A 17 -1.10 6.23 1.53
CA LEU A 17 -1.36 4.80 1.48
C LEU A 17 -1.51 4.20 2.89
N VAL A 18 -0.62 4.55 3.82
CA VAL A 18 -0.76 4.16 5.24
C VAL A 18 -2.09 4.66 5.82
N ARG A 19 -2.46 5.91 5.51
CA ARG A 19 -3.73 6.50 5.96
C ARG A 19 -4.92 5.81 5.29
N TYR A 20 -4.85 5.53 4.00
CA TYR A 20 -5.92 4.85 3.29
C TYR A 20 -6.21 3.46 3.89
N ILE A 21 -5.16 2.66 4.13
CA ILE A 21 -5.29 1.31 4.68
C ILE A 21 -5.78 1.34 6.14
N GLY A 22 -5.33 2.33 6.93
CA GLY A 22 -5.71 2.47 8.33
C GLY A 22 -4.88 1.64 9.30
N GLU A 23 -3.68 1.21 8.91
CA GLU A 23 -2.77 0.47 9.78
C GLU A 23 -2.46 1.28 11.06
N GLY A 24 -2.59 0.64 12.22
CA GLY A 24 -2.38 1.27 13.53
C GLY A 24 -3.55 2.11 14.04
N ARG A 25 -4.59 2.35 13.22
CA ARG A 25 -5.81 3.09 13.64
C ARG A 25 -7.06 2.22 13.74
N SER A 26 -7.02 1.03 13.16
CA SER A 26 -8.13 0.08 13.15
C SER A 26 -7.61 -1.34 13.36
N PRO A 27 -8.37 -2.24 14.03
CA PRO A 27 -8.02 -3.65 14.15
C PRO A 27 -8.07 -4.40 12.81
N MET A 28 -8.68 -3.82 11.77
CA MET A 28 -8.76 -4.39 10.42
C MET A 28 -8.51 -3.31 9.34
N PRO A 29 -8.05 -3.68 8.13
CA PRO A 29 -7.92 -2.73 7.02
C PRO A 29 -9.26 -2.05 6.71
N VAL A 30 -9.24 -0.73 6.53
CA VAL A 30 -10.47 0.08 6.35
C VAL A 30 -10.67 0.50 4.91
N ASP A 31 -9.58 0.70 4.16
CA ASP A 31 -9.59 1.22 2.79
C ASP A 31 -10.42 2.52 2.68
N ASP A 32 -10.06 3.53 3.49
CA ASP A 32 -10.81 4.78 3.61
C ASP A 32 -10.31 5.86 2.63
N PRO A 33 -11.00 6.10 1.49
CA PRO A 33 -10.65 7.16 0.55
C PRO A 33 -10.82 8.57 1.14
N SER A 34 -11.68 8.74 2.16
CA SER A 34 -11.97 10.03 2.79
C SER A 34 -10.76 10.55 3.58
N SER A 35 -9.97 9.64 4.14
CA SER A 35 -8.70 9.98 4.81
C SER A 35 -7.73 10.70 3.88
N VAL A 36 -7.63 10.27 2.62
CA VAL A 36 -6.77 10.88 1.60
C VAL A 36 -7.30 12.24 1.15
N ILE A 37 -8.63 12.37 0.98
CA ILE A 37 -9.28 13.64 0.63
C ILE A 37 -9.03 14.69 1.72
N THR A 38 -9.11 14.27 2.98
CA THR A 38 -8.96 15.18 4.13
C THR A 38 -7.53 15.71 4.25
N THR A 39 -6.52 14.87 4.00
CA THR A 39 -5.12 15.28 4.18
C THR A 39 -4.47 15.88 2.93
N CYS A 40 -4.89 15.46 1.74
CA CYS A 40 -4.31 15.88 0.46
C CYS A 40 -5.40 16.25 -0.54
N PRO A 41 -6.23 17.27 -0.28
CA PRO A 41 -7.44 17.54 -1.07
C PRO A 41 -7.14 17.90 -2.54
N ARG A 42 -5.99 18.53 -2.82
CA ARG A 42 -5.63 18.95 -4.18
C ARG A 42 -5.23 17.77 -5.06
N GLU A 43 -4.53 16.79 -4.50
CA GLU A 43 -4.02 15.61 -5.19
C GLU A 43 -4.89 14.37 -4.95
N ALA A 44 -6.00 14.49 -4.21
CA ALA A 44 -6.78 13.36 -3.70
C ALA A 44 -7.19 12.37 -4.78
N LEU A 45 -7.64 12.87 -5.94
CA LEU A 45 -8.11 12.02 -7.04
C LEU A 45 -6.95 11.22 -7.65
N SER A 46 -5.82 11.86 -7.93
CA SER A 46 -4.60 11.18 -8.41
C SER A 46 -4.03 10.21 -7.39
N LEU A 47 -4.02 10.59 -6.10
CA LEU A 47 -3.53 9.73 -5.02
C LEU A 47 -4.41 8.50 -4.86
N GLN A 48 -5.74 8.63 -4.90
CA GLN A 48 -6.64 7.48 -4.82
C GLN A 48 -6.48 6.54 -6.01
N GLN A 49 -6.31 7.06 -7.22
CA GLN A 49 -6.05 6.23 -8.40
C GLN A 49 -4.75 5.45 -8.24
N GLU A 50 -3.69 6.12 -7.79
CA GLU A 50 -2.39 5.49 -7.61
C GLU A 50 -2.38 4.48 -6.47
N ILE A 51 -3.02 4.79 -5.34
CA ILE A 51 -3.21 3.85 -4.23
C ILE A 51 -3.95 2.60 -4.71
N ARG A 52 -5.08 2.76 -5.45
CA ARG A 52 -5.82 1.61 -5.99
C ARG A 52 -4.97 0.77 -6.94
N ARG A 53 -4.16 1.41 -7.78
CA ARG A 53 -3.22 0.72 -8.69
C ARG A 53 -2.21 -0.10 -7.89
N ILE A 54 -1.59 0.48 -6.86
CA ILE A 54 -0.62 -0.19 -5.99
C ILE A 54 -1.28 -1.38 -5.28
N LEU A 55 -2.47 -1.18 -4.70
CA LEU A 55 -3.20 -2.21 -3.99
C LEU A 55 -3.58 -3.38 -4.91
N ALA A 56 -4.13 -3.11 -6.09
CA ALA A 56 -4.48 -4.15 -7.06
C ALA A 56 -3.26 -5.00 -7.48
N VAL A 57 -2.11 -4.37 -7.70
CA VAL A 57 -0.85 -5.08 -8.00
C VAL A 57 -0.38 -5.89 -6.80
N SER A 58 -0.50 -5.36 -5.58
CA SER A 58 -0.12 -6.06 -4.36
C SER A 58 -1.01 -7.28 -4.06
N GLU A 59 -2.29 -7.20 -4.38
CA GLU A 59 -3.26 -8.30 -4.23
C GLU A 59 -2.95 -9.45 -5.20
N ALA A 60 -2.39 -9.14 -6.37
CA ALA A 60 -1.97 -10.15 -7.34
C ALA A 60 -0.66 -10.88 -6.94
N ILE A 61 0.00 -10.49 -5.85
CA ILE A 61 1.20 -11.18 -5.36
C ILE A 61 0.82 -12.59 -4.90
N THR A 62 1.39 -13.58 -5.59
CA THR A 62 1.34 -14.99 -5.19
C THR A 62 2.68 -15.37 -4.59
N LEU A 63 2.68 -15.89 -3.36
CA LEU A 63 3.87 -16.45 -2.71
C LEU A 63 3.67 -17.94 -2.56
N HIS A 64 4.59 -18.72 -3.14
CA HIS A 64 4.63 -20.17 -3.00
C HIS A 64 5.36 -20.56 -1.70
N ASP A 65 5.10 -21.77 -1.21
CA ASP A 65 5.69 -22.34 0.01
C ASP A 65 5.35 -21.57 1.31
N VAL A 66 4.07 -21.52 1.66
CA VAL A 66 3.59 -21.06 2.97
C VAL A 66 3.43 -22.24 3.93
N GLY A 67 4.46 -22.49 4.74
CA GLY A 67 4.35 -23.41 5.88
C GLY A 67 3.58 -22.78 7.05
N PRO A 68 2.96 -23.58 7.94
CA PRO A 68 2.37 -23.06 9.15
C PRO A 68 3.47 -22.37 9.98
N PHE A 69 3.24 -21.12 10.37
CA PHE A 69 4.18 -20.26 11.12
C PHE A 69 5.38 -19.70 10.35
N ASP A 70 5.30 -19.62 9.02
CA ASP A 70 6.38 -19.06 8.22
C ASP A 70 6.57 -17.54 8.45
N GLN A 71 7.42 -17.19 9.42
CA GLN A 71 7.86 -15.80 9.64
C GLN A 71 8.61 -15.23 8.43
N SER A 72 9.12 -16.07 7.53
CA SER A 72 9.74 -15.63 6.28
C SER A 72 8.69 -15.12 5.28
N LEU A 73 7.42 -15.54 5.39
CA LEU A 73 6.36 -15.09 4.49
C LEU A 73 6.23 -13.58 4.49
N ARG A 74 6.18 -12.97 5.68
CA ARG A 74 6.08 -11.51 5.81
C ARG A 74 7.29 -10.80 5.22
N HIS A 75 8.50 -11.31 5.46
CA HIS A 75 9.72 -10.75 4.89
C HIS A 75 9.74 -10.86 3.36
N ARG A 76 9.37 -12.02 2.80
CA ARG A 76 9.27 -12.24 1.36
C ARG A 76 8.21 -11.33 0.72
N LEU A 77 7.06 -11.18 1.36
CA LEU A 77 6.01 -10.27 0.92
C LEU A 77 6.49 -8.81 0.90
N HIS A 78 7.10 -8.33 1.99
CA HIS A 78 7.61 -6.96 2.06
C HIS A 78 8.71 -6.72 1.02
N ALA A 79 9.64 -7.67 0.86
CA ALA A 79 10.67 -7.59 -0.18
C ALA A 79 10.03 -7.50 -1.57
N ARG A 80 9.02 -8.33 -1.85
CA ARG A 80 8.33 -8.33 -3.14
C ARG A 80 7.58 -7.01 -3.41
N ILE A 81 6.93 -6.44 -2.40
CA ILE A 81 6.28 -5.14 -2.51
C ILE A 81 7.34 -4.04 -2.78
N GLN A 82 8.48 -4.07 -2.09
CA GLN A 82 9.56 -3.10 -2.31
C GLN A 82 10.16 -3.23 -3.72
N GLU A 83 10.31 -4.44 -4.26
CA GLU A 83 10.76 -4.65 -5.65
C GLU A 83 9.79 -4.04 -6.67
N LEU A 84 8.48 -4.20 -6.44
CA LEU A 84 7.44 -3.66 -7.32
C LEU A 84 7.31 -2.13 -7.19
N PHE A 85 7.61 -1.59 -6.02
CA PHE A 85 7.46 -0.18 -5.69
C PHE A 85 8.66 0.35 -4.91
N PRO A 86 9.83 0.52 -5.57
CA PRO A 86 11.10 0.79 -4.89
C PRO A 86 11.12 2.10 -4.10
N GLY A 87 10.25 3.05 -4.44
CA GLY A 87 10.17 4.31 -3.74
C GLY A 87 9.21 4.34 -2.55
N LEU A 88 8.41 3.30 -2.29
CA LEU A 88 7.55 3.28 -1.11
C LEU A 88 8.38 3.26 0.18
N SER A 89 7.88 3.98 1.19
CA SER A 89 8.44 3.93 2.54
C SER A 89 8.21 2.57 3.18
N GLY A 90 9.06 2.21 4.15
CA GLY A 90 8.92 0.97 4.90
C GLY A 90 7.57 0.85 5.62
N ASP A 91 7.00 1.96 6.08
CA ASP A 91 5.65 1.98 6.69
C ASP A 91 4.55 1.69 5.67
N ALA A 92 4.65 2.23 4.45
CA ALA A 92 3.69 1.92 3.39
C ALA A 92 3.77 0.44 2.99
N VAL A 93 4.98 -0.12 2.88
CA VAL A 93 5.17 -1.54 2.60
C VAL A 93 4.58 -2.42 3.71
N ARG A 94 4.81 -2.05 4.98
CA ARG A 94 4.25 -2.74 6.14
C ARG A 94 2.72 -2.68 6.15
N ALA A 95 2.13 -1.53 5.84
CA ALA A 95 0.67 -1.36 5.76
C ALA A 95 0.05 -2.24 4.66
N ILE A 96 0.68 -2.30 3.49
CA ILE A 96 0.25 -3.19 2.40
C ILE A 96 0.37 -4.65 2.84
N GLY A 97 1.49 -5.04 3.43
CA GLY A 97 1.71 -6.41 3.92
C GLY A 97 0.70 -6.84 4.98
N TRP A 98 0.37 -5.95 5.91
CA TRP A 98 -0.67 -6.15 6.91
C TRP A 98 -2.05 -6.36 6.26
N ARG A 99 -2.44 -5.48 5.33
CA ARG A 99 -3.70 -5.61 4.59
C ARG A 99 -3.77 -6.90 3.77
N TRP A 100 -2.70 -7.24 3.05
CA TRP A 100 -2.63 -8.47 2.27
C TRP A 100 -2.81 -9.71 3.15
N GLY A 101 -2.15 -9.76 4.31
CA GLY A 101 -2.29 -10.86 5.26
C GLY A 101 -3.74 -11.02 5.75
N PHE A 102 -4.42 -9.91 6.02
CA PHE A 102 -5.85 -9.91 6.40
C PHE A 102 -6.79 -10.45 5.32
N LEU A 103 -6.43 -10.31 4.05
CA LEU A 103 -7.24 -10.76 2.91
C LEU A 103 -6.94 -12.21 2.50
N ASN A 104 -5.70 -12.65 2.64
CA ASN A 104 -5.23 -13.92 2.05
C ASN A 104 -4.90 -15.02 3.06
N LEU A 105 -4.72 -14.70 4.35
CA LEU A 105 -4.35 -15.68 5.39
C LEU A 105 -5.50 -15.98 6.37
N ARG A 106 -6.74 -15.79 5.93
CA ARG A 106 -7.94 -16.17 6.70
C ARG A 106 -8.17 -17.68 6.67
#